data_AF-A0A7Y1XNW0-F1
#
_entry.id   AF-A0A7Y1XNW0-F1
#
_cell.length_a   1.000
_cell.length_b   1.000
_cell.length_c   1.000
_cell.angle_alpha   90.00
_cell.angle_beta   90.00
_cell.angle_gamma   90.00
#
_symmetry.space_group_name_H-M   'P 1'
#
loop_
_entity.id
_entity.type
_entity.pdbx_description
1 polymer ?
#
loop_
_entity_poly.entity_id
_entity_poly.type
_entity_poly.pdbx_seq_one_letter_code
_entity_poly.pdbx_strand_id
1 'polypeptide(L)'
;NAEVYPISALENFNVGNVFNRIIELLPESPAFYPKDQLTDKPERFFVNEAIREKILIHYNKEIPYSVEIETEEFFEEKNIIKIRSVIMVERESQKGIIIGHKGSALKRVGSEARKDLEKFFAKKIFLELYVKVNKDWRSNKNQLRRFGYQE
;
A
#
# COMPACT_ATOMS: atom_id res chain seq x y z
N ASN A 1 -9.00 2.05 33.72
CA ASN A 1 -10.09 2.88 33.19
C ASN A 1 -9.70 3.42 31.83
N ALA A 2 -10.64 3.49 30.89
CA ALA A 2 -10.40 4.09 29.58
C ALA A 2 -10.84 5.57 29.57
N GLU A 3 -10.11 6.39 28.83
CA GLU A 3 -10.45 7.80 28.60
C GLU A 3 -11.06 7.95 27.20
N VAL A 4 -12.01 8.87 27.05
CA VAL A 4 -12.76 9.05 25.80
C VAL A 4 -12.58 10.47 25.28
N TYR A 5 -12.12 10.60 24.03
CA TYR A 5 -11.92 11.87 23.35
C TYR A 5 -12.71 11.90 22.04
N PRO A 6 -13.62 12.87 21.83
CA PRO A 6 -14.28 13.05 20.54
C PRO A 6 -13.31 13.69 19.54
N ILE A 7 -13.05 13.06 18.39
CA ILE A 7 -12.14 13.59 17.36
C ILE A 7 -12.73 13.53 15.96
N SER A 8 -12.19 14.35 15.05
CA SER A 8 -12.28 14.11 13.61
C SER A 8 -10.89 14.18 13.00
N ALA A 9 -10.35 13.05 12.57
CA ALA A 9 -9.03 13.00 11.92
C ALA A 9 -9.04 13.73 10.57
N LEU A 10 -10.15 13.64 9.82
CA LEU A 10 -10.30 14.28 8.52
C LEU A 10 -10.28 15.80 8.62
N GLU A 11 -10.98 16.36 9.62
CA GLU A 11 -11.06 17.81 9.85
C GLU A 11 -9.97 18.32 10.81
N ASN A 12 -9.04 17.45 11.21
CA ASN A 12 -8.03 17.72 12.23
C ASN A 12 -8.61 18.27 13.56
N PHE A 13 -9.86 17.90 13.89
CA PHE A 13 -10.52 18.33 15.12
C PHE A 13 -10.06 17.46 16.30
N ASN A 14 -9.54 18.12 17.34
CA ASN A 14 -9.19 17.53 18.63
C ASN A 14 -8.11 16.42 18.58
N VAL A 15 -7.44 16.23 17.43
CA VAL A 15 -6.35 15.25 17.24
C VAL A 15 -5.16 15.57 18.15
N GLY A 16 -4.83 16.85 18.31
CA GLY A 16 -3.72 17.30 19.17
C GLY A 16 -3.87 16.91 20.64
N ASN A 17 -5.10 16.89 21.17
CA ASN A 17 -5.34 16.50 22.55
C ASN A 17 -5.12 15.00 22.76
N VAL A 18 -5.51 14.17 21.79
CA VAL A 18 -5.19 12.73 21.81
C VAL A 18 -3.68 12.52 21.74
N PHE A 19 -2.99 13.24 20.86
CA PHE A 19 -1.53 13.15 20.72
C PHE A 19 -0.80 13.52 22.01
N ASN A 20 -1.16 14.65 22.64
CA ASN A 20 -0.58 15.07 23.91
C ASN A 20 -0.85 14.04 25.02
N ARG A 21 -2.05 13.47 25.06
CA ARG A 21 -2.37 12.45 26.07
C ARG A 21 -1.54 11.19 25.91
N ILE A 22 -1.27 10.77 24.67
CA ILE A 22 -0.37 9.65 24.39
C ILE A 22 1.04 9.95 24.92
N ILE A 23 1.55 11.17 24.71
CA ILE A 23 2.86 11.59 25.23
C ILE A 23 2.90 11.54 26.76
N GLU A 24 1.87 12.04 27.44
CA GLU A 24 1.77 12.01 28.91
C GLU A 24 1.77 10.59 29.50
N LEU A 25 1.27 9.61 28.73
CA LEU A 25 1.16 8.21 29.14
C LEU A 25 2.38 7.36 28.75
N LEU A 26 3.22 7.84 27.83
CA LEU A 26 4.40 7.12 27.39
C LEU A 26 5.43 7.05 28.53
N PRO A 27 6.02 5.88 28.80
CA PRO A 27 7.11 5.79 29.76
C PRO A 27 8.35 6.50 29.23
N GLU A 28 9.14 7.08 30.13
CA GLU A 28 10.46 7.60 29.76
C GLU A 28 11.34 6.46 29.25
N SER A 29 11.87 6.61 28.04
CA SER A 29 12.74 5.64 27.39
C SER A 29 13.62 6.32 26.35
N PRO A 30 14.82 5.78 26.05
CA PRO A 30 15.59 6.20 24.89
C PRO A 30 14.80 6.05 23.58
N ALA A 31 15.16 6.83 22.57
CA ALA A 31 14.62 6.66 21.23
C ALA A 31 15.01 5.27 20.68
N PHE A 32 14.00 4.47 20.30
CA PHE A 32 14.21 3.14 19.72
C PHE A 32 14.64 3.20 18.25
N TYR A 33 14.33 4.30 17.56
CA TYR A 33 14.63 4.52 16.15
C TYR A 33 15.29 5.91 15.94
N PRO A 34 16.12 6.08 14.89
CA PRO A 34 16.65 7.39 14.48
C PRO A 34 15.53 8.40 14.20
N LYS A 35 15.79 9.69 14.44
CA LYS A 35 14.78 10.76 14.25
C LYS A 35 14.37 10.98 12.80
N ASP A 36 15.22 10.59 11.87
CA ASP A 36 15.03 10.67 10.42
C ASP A 36 14.37 9.41 9.84
N GLN A 37 14.26 8.34 10.63
CA GLN A 37 13.55 7.13 10.21
C GLN A 37 12.04 7.34 10.32
N LEU A 38 11.39 7.58 9.18
CA LEU A 38 9.94 7.75 9.09
C LEU A 38 9.17 6.43 9.27
N THR A 39 9.77 5.29 8.93
CA THR A 39 9.12 3.97 8.91
C THR A 39 10.14 2.84 9.00
N ASP A 40 9.72 1.68 9.49
CA ASP A 40 10.47 0.42 9.47
C ASP A 40 10.17 -0.43 8.23
N LYS A 41 9.23 0.01 7.38
CA LYS A 41 8.79 -0.74 6.21
C LYS A 41 9.73 -0.55 5.01
N PRO A 42 9.99 -1.60 4.22
CA PRO A 42 10.80 -1.49 3.02
C PRO A 42 10.10 -0.66 1.93
N GLU A 43 10.85 -0.08 1.00
CA GLU A 43 10.32 0.75 -0.10
C GLU A 43 9.25 0.01 -0.92
N ARG A 44 9.45 -1.30 -1.12
CA ARG A 44 8.51 -2.18 -1.82
C ARG A 44 7.14 -2.24 -1.14
N PHE A 45 7.07 -2.10 0.18
CA PHE A 45 5.81 -2.03 0.90
C PHE A 45 5.00 -0.80 0.46
N PHE A 46 5.63 0.38 0.40
CA PHE A 46 4.95 1.60 -0.04
C PHE A 46 4.49 1.54 -1.49
N VAL A 47 5.27 0.90 -2.36
CA VAL A 47 4.85 0.62 -3.73
C VAL A 47 3.59 -0.24 -3.74
N ASN A 48 3.59 -1.34 -2.97
CA ASN A 48 2.45 -2.25 -2.89
C ASN A 48 1.21 -1.53 -2.34
N GLU A 49 1.34 -0.76 -1.25
CA GLU A 49 0.24 0.00 -0.66
C GLU A 49 -0.29 1.08 -1.59
N ALA A 50 0.57 1.84 -2.28
CA ALA A 50 0.12 2.86 -3.22
C ALA A 50 -0.73 2.27 -4.36
N ILE A 51 -0.35 1.09 -4.87
CA ILE A 51 -1.14 0.38 -5.88
C ILE A 51 -2.44 -0.15 -5.26
N ARG A 52 -2.37 -0.78 -4.07
CA ARG A 52 -3.53 -1.35 -3.38
C ARG A 52 -4.58 -0.30 -3.04
N GLU A 53 -4.17 0.87 -2.59
CA GLU A 53 -5.03 2.02 -2.32
C GLU A 53 -5.82 2.42 -3.58
N LYS A 54 -5.17 2.51 -4.75
CA LYS A 54 -5.88 2.86 -5.99
C LYS A 54 -6.82 1.75 -6.45
N ILE A 55 -6.49 0.49 -6.20
CA ILE A 55 -7.44 -0.61 -6.43
C ILE A 55 -8.64 -0.47 -5.47
N LEU A 56 -8.42 -0.11 -4.21
CA LEU A 56 -9.49 0.10 -3.24
C LEU A 56 -10.44 1.24 -3.63
N ILE A 57 -9.90 2.32 -4.21
CA ILE A 57 -10.68 3.50 -4.63
C ILE A 57 -11.50 3.22 -5.90
N HIS A 58 -10.92 2.53 -6.89
CA HIS A 58 -11.52 2.45 -8.24
C HIS A 58 -12.35 1.20 -8.50
N TYR A 59 -12.22 0.17 -7.67
CA TYR A 59 -12.93 -1.10 -7.85
C TYR A 59 -13.93 -1.31 -6.72
N ASN A 60 -14.97 -2.08 -7.01
CA ASN A 60 -16.08 -2.30 -6.10
C ASN A 60 -16.24 -3.79 -5.78
N LYS A 61 -17.21 -4.09 -4.91
CA LYS A 61 -17.60 -5.45 -4.52
C LYS A 61 -16.41 -6.22 -3.93
N GLU A 62 -16.15 -7.42 -4.41
CA GLU A 62 -15.11 -8.32 -3.89
C GLU A 62 -13.70 -8.02 -4.42
N ILE A 63 -13.58 -7.21 -5.49
CA ILE A 63 -12.31 -7.02 -6.20
C ILE A 63 -11.22 -6.43 -5.29
N PRO A 64 -11.45 -5.33 -4.54
CA PRO A 64 -10.41 -4.78 -3.66
C PRO A 64 -9.86 -5.75 -2.62
N TYR A 65 -10.68 -6.73 -2.22
CA TYR A 65 -10.36 -7.71 -1.17
C TYR A 65 -9.84 -9.04 -1.72
N SER A 66 -9.72 -9.15 -3.05
CA SER A 66 -9.30 -10.37 -3.75
C SER A 66 -8.02 -10.14 -4.57
N VAL A 67 -7.25 -9.10 -4.22
CA VAL A 67 -5.97 -8.79 -4.85
C VAL A 67 -4.82 -8.88 -3.87
N GLU A 68 -3.66 -9.28 -4.38
CA GLU A 68 -2.37 -9.09 -3.71
C GLU A 68 -1.41 -8.33 -4.63
N ILE A 69 -0.56 -7.48 -4.07
CA ILE A 69 0.41 -6.72 -4.86
C ILE A 69 1.81 -7.15 -4.43
N GLU A 70 2.58 -7.65 -5.39
CA GLU A 70 3.98 -8.04 -5.19
C GLU A 70 4.88 -7.25 -6.14
N THR A 71 5.73 -6.40 -5.58
CA THR A 71 6.79 -5.72 -6.35
C THR A 71 7.95 -6.68 -6.56
N GLU A 72 8.08 -7.20 -7.79
CA GLU A 72 9.13 -8.15 -8.20
C GLU A 72 10.46 -7.41 -8.43
N GLU A 73 10.44 -6.23 -9.07
CA GLU A 73 11.65 -5.46 -9.39
C GLU A 73 11.57 -4.03 -8.85
N PHE A 74 12.68 -3.55 -8.30
CA PHE A 74 12.86 -2.17 -7.84
C PHE A 74 14.30 -1.78 -8.14
N PHE A 75 14.49 -1.00 -9.20
CA PHE A 75 15.79 -0.52 -9.64
C PHE A 75 15.84 1.00 -9.51
N GLU A 76 16.66 1.46 -8.58
CA GLU A 76 16.84 2.88 -8.32
C GLU A 76 18.08 3.41 -9.05
N GLU A 77 17.85 4.39 -9.91
CA GLU A 77 18.90 5.18 -10.56
C GLU A 77 18.90 6.61 -10.00
N LYS A 78 19.87 7.42 -10.43
CA LYS A 78 20.05 8.79 -9.92
C LYS A 78 18.78 9.65 -9.99
N ASN A 79 18.03 9.57 -11.09
CA ASN A 79 16.89 10.46 -11.38
C ASN A 79 15.56 9.72 -11.56
N ILE A 80 15.57 8.39 -11.59
CA ILE A 80 14.38 7.58 -11.89
C ILE A 80 14.43 6.28 -11.10
N ILE A 81 13.28 5.81 -10.65
CA ILE A 81 13.10 4.47 -10.11
C ILE A 81 12.25 3.67 -11.09
N LYS A 82 12.73 2.50 -11.50
CA LYS A 82 12.03 1.56 -12.36
C LYS A 82 11.48 0.43 -11.50
N ILE A 83 10.18 0.22 -11.58
CA ILE A 83 9.42 -0.66 -10.69
C ILE A 83 8.60 -1.61 -11.54
N ARG A 84 8.67 -2.90 -11.23
CA ARG A 84 7.73 -3.90 -11.76
C ARG A 84 6.95 -4.51 -10.61
N SER A 85 5.63 -4.39 -10.69
CA SER A 85 4.71 -4.99 -9.72
C SER A 85 3.67 -5.88 -10.39
N VAL A 86 3.32 -6.95 -9.69
CA VAL A 86 2.29 -7.90 -10.08
C VAL A 86 1.09 -7.74 -9.17
N ILE A 87 -0.07 -7.55 -9.78
CA ILE A 87 -1.37 -7.66 -9.13
C ILE A 87 -1.84 -9.11 -9.31
N MET A 88 -1.86 -9.86 -8.23
CA MET A 88 -2.39 -11.22 -8.20
C MET A 88 -3.88 -11.20 -7.92
N VAL A 89 -4.64 -12.01 -8.65
CA VAL A 89 -6.08 -12.21 -8.45
C VAL A 89 -6.40 -13.70 -8.40
N GLU A 90 -7.54 -14.09 -7.86
CA GLU A 90 -7.91 -15.51 -7.73
C GLU A 90 -8.54 -16.11 -9.00
N ARG A 91 -9.22 -15.29 -9.81
CA ARG A 91 -10.02 -15.76 -10.95
C ARG A 91 -9.75 -14.96 -12.22
N GLU A 92 -9.89 -15.60 -13.38
CA GLU A 92 -9.69 -14.93 -14.68
C GLU A 92 -10.72 -13.79 -14.91
N SER A 93 -11.94 -13.93 -14.39
CA SER A 93 -12.94 -12.85 -14.42
C SER A 93 -12.45 -11.59 -13.70
N GLN A 94 -11.80 -11.76 -12.54
CA GLN A 94 -11.23 -10.65 -11.77
C GLN A 94 -10.07 -10.01 -12.52
N LYS A 95 -9.21 -10.81 -13.19
CA LYS A 95 -8.14 -10.29 -14.04
C LYS A 95 -8.69 -9.42 -15.17
N GLY A 96 -9.75 -9.87 -15.83
CA GLY A 96 -10.45 -9.08 -16.84
C GLY A 96 -10.97 -7.74 -16.28
N ILE A 97 -11.53 -7.74 -15.07
CA ILE A 97 -12.01 -6.53 -14.39
C ILE A 97 -10.85 -5.58 -14.06
N ILE A 98 -9.77 -6.08 -13.46
CA ILE A 98 -8.58 -5.27 -13.12
C ILE A 98 -8.01 -4.60 -14.36
N ILE A 99 -7.85 -5.35 -15.46
CA ILE A 99 -7.33 -4.80 -16.71
C ILE A 99 -8.31 -3.76 -17.28
N GLY A 100 -9.61 -4.08 -17.29
CA GLY A 100 -10.66 -3.25 -17.87
C GLY A 100 -10.60 -3.20 -19.40
N HIS A 101 -11.57 -2.52 -20.02
CA HIS A 101 -11.66 -2.45 -21.47
C HIS A 101 -10.39 -1.79 -22.06
N LYS A 102 -9.67 -2.52 -22.91
CA LYS A 102 -8.40 -2.09 -23.54
C LYS A 102 -7.34 -1.62 -22.53
N GLY A 103 -7.33 -2.17 -21.30
CA GLY A 103 -6.35 -1.80 -20.26
C GLY A 103 -6.62 -0.44 -19.59
N SER A 104 -7.76 0.19 -19.86
CA SER A 104 -8.06 1.55 -19.36
C SER A 104 -8.11 1.65 -17.83
N ALA A 105 -8.68 0.65 -17.15
CA ALA A 105 -8.77 0.62 -15.70
C ALA A 105 -7.38 0.45 -15.06
N LEU A 106 -6.60 -0.53 -15.53
CA LEU A 106 -5.23 -0.74 -15.05
C LEU A 106 -4.33 0.47 -15.30
N LYS A 107 -4.48 1.13 -16.47
CA LYS A 107 -3.74 2.36 -16.79
C LYS A 107 -4.06 3.47 -15.79
N ARG A 108 -5.32 3.60 -15.36
CA ARG A 108 -5.73 4.58 -14.35
C ARG A 108 -5.05 4.30 -13.01
N VAL A 109 -5.14 3.06 -12.51
CA VAL A 109 -4.47 2.61 -11.28
C VAL A 109 -2.98 2.93 -11.31
N GLY A 110 -2.28 2.48 -12.36
CA GLY A 110 -0.85 2.69 -12.48
C GLY A 110 -0.47 4.18 -12.60
N SER A 111 -1.28 4.98 -13.30
CA SER A 111 -1.01 6.42 -13.46
C SER A 111 -1.18 7.19 -12.16
N GLU A 112 -2.17 6.86 -11.35
CA GLU A 112 -2.43 7.51 -10.07
C GLU A 112 -1.41 7.04 -9.01
N ALA A 113 -1.18 5.72 -8.89
CA ALA A 113 -0.16 5.18 -7.98
C ALA A 113 1.24 5.75 -8.29
N ARG A 114 1.62 5.82 -9.57
CA ARG A 114 2.89 6.43 -10.00
C ARG A 114 3.05 7.87 -9.52
N LYS A 115 1.99 8.69 -9.62
CA LYS A 115 2.05 10.11 -9.17
C LYS A 115 2.28 10.22 -7.67
N ASP A 116 1.68 9.34 -6.88
CA ASP A 116 1.86 9.34 -5.42
C ASP A 116 3.25 8.84 -5.04
N LEU A 117 3.76 7.81 -5.73
CA LEU A 117 5.13 7.33 -5.57
C LEU A 117 6.17 8.39 -5.99
N GLU A 118 5.92 9.16 -7.04
CA GLU A 118 6.81 10.27 -7.45
C GLU A 118 6.93 11.33 -6.36
N LYS A 119 5.81 11.67 -5.70
CA LYS A 119 5.83 12.59 -4.56
C LYS A 119 6.55 11.99 -3.36
N PHE A 120 6.27 10.72 -3.06
CA PHE A 120 6.84 10.02 -1.91
C PHE A 120 8.37 9.87 -2.01
N PHE A 121 8.87 9.41 -3.15
CA PHE A 121 10.31 9.20 -3.37
C PHE A 121 11.06 10.46 -3.86
N ALA A 122 10.34 11.54 -4.16
CA ALA A 122 10.90 12.76 -4.77
C ALA A 122 11.76 12.49 -6.02
N LYS A 123 11.38 11.48 -6.82
CA LYS A 123 12.05 11.02 -8.04
C LYS A 123 11.05 10.68 -9.12
N LYS A 124 11.48 10.65 -10.39
CA LYS A 124 10.63 10.11 -11.47
C LYS A 124 10.38 8.62 -11.22
N ILE A 125 9.19 8.14 -11.51
CA ILE A 125 8.85 6.72 -11.40
C ILE A 125 8.45 6.18 -12.76
N PHE A 126 9.03 5.03 -13.14
CA PHE A 126 8.52 4.18 -14.20
C PHE A 126 7.91 2.93 -13.57
N LEU A 127 6.59 2.79 -13.66
CA LEU A 127 5.83 1.73 -13.02
C LEU A 127 5.22 0.80 -14.08
N GLU A 128 5.70 -0.45 -14.12
CA GLU A 128 5.12 -1.53 -14.89
C GLU A 128 4.19 -2.37 -14.02
N LEU A 129 2.95 -2.56 -14.47
CA LEU A 129 1.96 -3.38 -13.78
C LEU A 129 1.56 -4.58 -14.63
N TYR A 130 1.60 -5.76 -14.02
CA TYR A 130 1.10 -7.00 -14.60
C TYR A 130 -0.05 -7.55 -13.76
N VAL A 131 -0.97 -8.27 -14.39
CA VAL A 131 -2.07 -8.95 -13.68
C VAL A 131 -1.94 -10.45 -13.90
N LYS A 132 -1.71 -11.21 -12.82
CA LYS A 132 -1.55 -12.67 -12.86
C LYS A 132 -2.68 -13.33 -12.07
N VAL A 133 -3.21 -14.45 -12.58
CA VAL A 133 -4.14 -15.29 -11.81
C VAL A 133 -3.35 -16.28 -10.98
N ASN A 134 -3.64 -16.30 -9.68
CA ASN A 134 -3.07 -17.22 -8.72
C ASN A 134 -4.22 -17.84 -7.93
N LYS A 135 -4.60 -19.07 -8.27
CA LYS A 135 -5.78 -19.70 -7.69
C LYS A 135 -5.56 -19.99 -6.20
N ASP A 136 -6.59 -19.70 -5.40
CA ASP A 136 -6.66 -20.08 -3.98
C ASP A 136 -5.49 -19.56 -3.12
N TRP A 137 -4.84 -18.46 -3.54
CA TRP A 137 -3.68 -17.92 -2.84
C TRP A 137 -4.00 -17.49 -1.41
N ARG A 138 -5.23 -16.98 -1.17
CA ARG A 138 -5.70 -16.57 0.17
C ARG A 138 -5.84 -17.74 1.13
N SER A 139 -6.06 -18.96 0.62
CA SER A 139 -6.16 -20.18 1.44
C SER A 139 -4.80 -20.88 1.60
N ASN A 140 -3.76 -20.42 0.90
CA ASN A 140 -2.46 -21.04 0.91
C ASN A 140 -1.53 -20.36 1.92
N LYS A 141 -1.33 -21.01 3.07
CA LYS A 141 -0.46 -20.51 4.16
C LYS A 141 0.95 -20.12 3.71
N ASN A 142 1.55 -20.86 2.78
CA ASN A 142 2.89 -20.54 2.28
C ASN A 142 2.90 -19.24 1.47
N GLN A 143 1.83 -18.99 0.71
CA GLN A 143 1.69 -17.77 -0.07
C GLN A 143 1.37 -16.57 0.82
N LEU A 144 0.44 -16.74 1.78
CA LEU A 144 0.16 -15.72 2.79
C LEU A 144 1.43 -15.28 3.52
N ARG A 145 2.24 -16.24 3.98
CA ARG A 145 3.53 -15.96 4.61
C ARG A 145 4.48 -15.21 3.67
N ARG A 146 4.52 -15.56 2.39
CA ARG A 146 5.34 -14.87 1.38
C ARG A 146 4.89 -13.41 1.19
N PHE A 147 3.59 -13.15 1.24
CA PHE A 147 3.01 -11.81 1.11
C PHE A 147 3.12 -10.97 2.39
N GLY A 148 3.70 -11.52 3.47
CA GLY A 148 3.87 -10.81 4.73
C GLY A 148 2.66 -10.89 5.66
N TYR A 149 1.65 -11.70 5.32
CA TYR A 149 0.59 -12.08 6.25
C TYR A 149 1.12 -13.19 7.16
N GLN A 150 1.76 -12.78 8.26
CA GLN A 150 2.13 -13.67 9.36
C GLN A 150 0.99 -13.64 10.39
N GLU A 151 0.44 -14.81 10.72
CA GLU A 151 -0.32 -15.02 11.97
C GLU A 151 0.62 -14.89 13.17
#